data_AF-A0AAW9FCS3-F1
#
_entry.id   AF-A0AAW9FCS3-F1
#
_cell.length_a   1.000
_cell.length_b   1.000
_cell.length_c   1.000
_cell.angle_alpha   90.00
_cell.angle_beta   90.00
_cell.angle_gamma   90.00
#
_symmetry.space_group_name_H-M   'P 1'
#
loop_
_entity.id
_entity.type
_entity.pdbx_description
1 polymer ?
#
loop_
_entity_poly.entity_id
_entity_poly.type
_entity_poly.pdbx_seq_one_letter_code
_entity_poly.pdbx_strand_id
1 'polypeptide(L)'
;IGISYLGRELFDGELNVFNTAIVIFFNVIRGRPFKEIVGLRYNDISNRDGDRNAFAKFTQPANKLPDSTLTKAYSLFQNGTKAKDVSYDAIVFDTYDYLDTVIAFSLSDVLIGAFYIYHSATKDSNALKMIELLKYGTNNTTHTLLIRYGFPPDDLKEISEYIDKISEENILFKPDVIFSSPHIQELVEWYLP
;
A
#
# COMPACT_ATOMS: atom_id res chain seq x y z
N ILE A 1 9.90 -15.84 9.23
CA ILE A 1 9.11 -14.81 9.93
C ILE A 1 8.00 -15.58 10.66
N GLY A 2 8.32 -16.06 11.86
CA GLY A 2 7.37 -16.80 12.70
C GLY A 2 6.57 -15.81 13.53
N ILE A 3 5.25 -15.97 13.51
CA ILE A 3 4.23 -15.13 14.13
C ILE A 3 4.43 -15.14 15.67
N SER A 4 5.11 -14.14 16.22
CA SER A 4 5.23 -13.97 17.68
C SER A 4 4.24 -12.97 18.26
N TYR A 5 3.43 -12.29 17.44
CA TYR A 5 2.44 -11.31 17.91
C TYR A 5 1.17 -11.96 18.51
N LEU A 6 0.74 -13.12 17.97
CA LEU A 6 -0.52 -13.76 18.38
C LEU A 6 -0.34 -14.99 19.29
N GLY A 7 0.89 -15.49 19.43
CA GLY A 7 1.15 -16.76 20.14
C GLY A 7 0.48 -17.99 19.50
N ARG A 8 -0.05 -17.86 18.27
CA ARG A 8 -0.70 -18.91 17.48
C ARG A 8 -0.49 -18.68 15.99
N GLU A 9 -0.73 -19.71 15.19
CA GLU A 9 -0.82 -19.60 13.74
C GLU A 9 -2.10 -18.87 13.30
N LEU A 10 -2.04 -18.24 12.12
CA LEU A 10 -3.21 -17.64 11.49
C LEU A 10 -4.15 -18.76 11.01
N PHE A 11 -5.45 -18.57 11.21
CA PHE A 11 -6.43 -19.48 10.61
C PHE A 11 -6.55 -19.25 9.11
N ASP A 12 -7.18 -20.19 8.39
CA ASP A 12 -7.30 -20.12 6.92
C ASP A 12 -7.91 -18.80 6.43
N GLY A 13 -8.95 -18.29 7.12
CA GLY A 13 -9.56 -17.02 6.77
C GLY A 13 -8.58 -15.84 6.93
N GLU A 14 -7.95 -15.71 8.11
CA GLU A 14 -6.93 -14.68 8.37
C GLU A 14 -5.75 -14.76 7.39
N LEU A 15 -5.28 -15.98 7.10
CA LEU A 15 -4.15 -16.23 6.21
C LEU A 15 -4.44 -15.75 4.79
N ASN A 16 -5.66 -15.97 4.28
CA ASN A 16 -6.05 -15.50 2.95
C ASN A 16 -6.16 -13.96 2.88
N VAL A 17 -6.64 -13.32 3.94
CA VAL A 17 -6.62 -11.85 4.06
C VAL A 17 -5.18 -11.35 4.04
N PHE A 18 -4.31 -11.91 4.88
CA PHE A 18 -2.91 -11.53 4.96
C PHE A 18 -2.20 -11.67 3.61
N ASN A 19 -2.32 -12.82 2.95
CA ASN A 19 -1.68 -13.06 1.65
C ASN A 19 -2.13 -12.06 0.58
N THR A 20 -3.43 -11.76 0.53
CA THR A 20 -3.98 -10.78 -0.42
C THR A 20 -3.45 -9.37 -0.12
N ALA A 21 -3.39 -8.99 1.16
CA ALA A 21 -2.85 -7.71 1.59
C ALA A 21 -1.37 -7.54 1.20
N ILE A 22 -0.55 -8.57 1.36
CA ILE A 22 0.87 -8.53 0.97
C ILE A 22 1.03 -8.32 -0.55
N VAL A 23 0.21 -8.98 -1.37
CA VAL A 23 0.24 -8.77 -2.85
C VAL A 23 -0.16 -7.35 -3.22
N ILE A 24 -1.22 -6.81 -2.59
CA ILE A 24 -1.66 -5.43 -2.83
C ILE A 24 -0.57 -4.45 -2.41
N PHE A 25 -0.02 -4.61 -1.21
CA PHE A 25 1.08 -3.80 -0.69
C PHE A 25 2.28 -3.80 -1.64
N PHE A 26 2.67 -4.96 -2.19
CA PHE A 26 3.77 -5.03 -3.16
C PHE A 26 3.51 -4.22 -4.44
N ASN A 27 2.26 -4.09 -4.87
CA ASN A 27 1.94 -3.25 -6.02
C ASN A 27 1.99 -1.75 -5.66
N VAL A 28 1.55 -1.39 -4.45
CA VAL A 28 1.65 -0.01 -3.94
C VAL A 28 3.10 0.45 -3.89
N ILE A 29 4.00 -0.32 -3.25
CA ILE A 29 5.40 0.08 -3.13
C ILE A 29 6.16 0.14 -4.46
N ARG A 30 5.64 -0.52 -5.51
CA ARG A 30 6.16 -0.42 -6.88
C ARG A 30 5.71 0.86 -7.59
N GLY A 31 4.88 1.68 -6.95
CA GLY A 31 4.32 2.91 -7.51
C GLY A 31 3.20 2.66 -8.50
N ARG A 32 2.53 1.49 -8.47
CA ARG A 32 1.37 1.27 -9.35
C ARG A 32 0.19 2.12 -8.87
N PRO A 33 -0.47 2.88 -9.76
CA PRO A 33 -1.64 3.67 -9.38
C PRO A 33 -2.78 2.75 -8.95
N PHE A 34 -3.63 3.25 -8.06
CA PHE A 34 -4.77 2.50 -7.50
C PHE A 34 -5.63 1.82 -8.58
N LYS A 35 -5.97 2.56 -9.64
CA LYS A 35 -6.76 2.05 -10.77
C LYS A 35 -6.12 0.82 -11.44
N GLU A 36 -4.80 0.79 -11.52
CA GLU A 36 -4.06 -0.35 -12.08
C GLU A 36 -4.09 -1.55 -11.13
N ILE A 37 -3.94 -1.33 -9.82
CA ILE A 37 -4.06 -2.38 -8.80
C ILE A 37 -5.44 -3.03 -8.87
N VAL A 38 -6.50 -2.23 -8.89
CA VAL A 38 -7.88 -2.72 -9.07
C VAL A 38 -8.01 -3.48 -10.38
N GLY A 39 -7.46 -2.96 -11.48
CA GLY A 39 -7.49 -3.61 -12.79
C GLY A 39 -6.81 -4.98 -12.80
N LEU A 40 -5.66 -5.12 -12.13
CA LEU A 40 -4.96 -6.39 -11.96
C LEU A 40 -5.77 -7.39 -11.16
N ARG A 41 -6.34 -6.96 -10.02
CA ARG A 41 -7.22 -7.80 -9.20
C ARG A 41 -8.46 -8.24 -9.98
N TYR A 42 -9.11 -7.32 -10.69
CA TYR A 42 -10.27 -7.62 -11.52
C TYR A 42 -9.94 -8.60 -12.62
N ASN A 43 -8.81 -8.42 -13.34
CA ASN A 43 -8.41 -9.36 -14.38
C ASN A 43 -8.21 -10.77 -13.83
N ASP A 44 -7.49 -10.90 -12.71
CA ASP A 44 -7.21 -12.20 -12.10
C ASP A 44 -8.49 -12.90 -11.61
N ILE A 45 -9.35 -12.17 -10.89
CA ILE A 45 -10.57 -12.72 -10.29
C ILE A 45 -11.63 -13.05 -11.33
N SER A 46 -11.84 -12.16 -12.30
CA SER A 46 -12.83 -12.36 -13.37
C SER A 46 -12.32 -13.24 -14.50
N ASN A 47 -11.05 -13.65 -14.51
CA ASN A 47 -10.43 -14.35 -15.63
C ASN A 47 -10.73 -13.66 -16.98
N ARG A 48 -10.61 -12.32 -17.01
CA ARG A 48 -11.12 -11.48 -18.11
C ARG A 48 -10.59 -11.90 -19.48
N ASP A 49 -9.33 -12.33 -19.52
CA ASP A 49 -8.63 -12.74 -20.74
C ASP A 49 -8.87 -14.22 -21.11
N GLY A 50 -9.67 -14.95 -20.33
CA GLY A 50 -9.99 -16.37 -20.54
C GLY A 50 -11.48 -16.63 -20.85
N ASP A 51 -11.98 -17.83 -20.52
CA ASP A 51 -13.40 -18.17 -20.69
C ASP A 51 -14.27 -17.41 -19.68
N ARG A 52 -15.05 -16.46 -20.18
CA ARG A 52 -15.97 -15.64 -19.37
C ARG A 52 -17.18 -16.39 -18.83
N ASN A 53 -17.41 -17.63 -19.25
CA ASN A 53 -18.41 -18.52 -18.66
C ASN A 53 -17.85 -19.41 -17.54
N ALA A 54 -16.53 -19.43 -17.35
CA ALA A 54 -15.91 -20.07 -16.19
C ALA A 54 -16.32 -19.38 -14.88
N PHE A 55 -16.04 -20.04 -13.75
CA PHE A 55 -16.29 -19.45 -12.44
C PHE A 55 -15.23 -18.41 -12.06
N ALA A 56 -15.65 -17.40 -11.31
CA ALA A 56 -14.75 -16.42 -10.73
C ALA A 56 -13.73 -17.11 -9.82
N LYS A 57 -12.48 -16.63 -9.83
CA LYS A 57 -11.47 -17.14 -8.91
C LYS A 57 -11.78 -16.72 -7.48
N PHE A 58 -11.35 -17.54 -6.54
CA PHE A 58 -11.43 -17.23 -5.13
C PHE A 58 -10.65 -15.95 -4.82
N THR A 59 -11.30 -15.03 -4.11
CA THR A 59 -10.64 -13.93 -3.38
C THR A 59 -11.32 -13.80 -2.04
N GLN A 60 -10.52 -13.70 -0.98
CA GLN A 60 -11.01 -13.40 0.37
C GLN A 60 -11.29 -11.91 0.46
N PRO A 61 -12.46 -11.47 0.99
CA PRO A 61 -12.71 -10.05 1.20
C PRO A 61 -11.82 -9.51 2.34
N ALA A 62 -11.56 -8.22 2.29
CA ALA A 62 -10.84 -7.52 3.33
C ALA A 62 -11.50 -7.73 4.70
N ASN A 63 -10.69 -8.00 5.72
CA ASN A 63 -11.11 -8.10 7.11
C ASN A 63 -9.99 -7.59 8.01
N LYS A 64 -10.36 -6.93 9.11
CA LYS A 64 -9.37 -6.49 10.10
C LYS A 64 -8.56 -7.68 10.61
N LEU A 65 -7.26 -7.46 10.83
CA LEU A 65 -6.38 -8.46 11.44
C LEU A 65 -5.81 -7.96 12.77
N PRO A 66 -5.56 -8.85 13.74
CA PRO A 66 -5.98 -10.26 13.77
C PRO A 66 -7.50 -10.40 14.01
N ASP A 67 -8.07 -11.52 13.59
CA ASP A 67 -9.45 -11.90 13.88
C ASP A 67 -9.54 -13.40 14.15
N SER A 68 -9.56 -13.76 15.43
CA SER A 68 -9.63 -15.16 15.86
C SER A 68 -10.96 -15.85 15.53
N THR A 69 -11.98 -15.10 15.13
CA THR A 69 -13.27 -15.66 14.70
C THR A 69 -13.26 -16.02 13.21
N LEU A 70 -12.36 -15.41 12.43
CA LEU A 70 -12.17 -15.65 11.00
C LEU A 70 -11.39 -16.95 10.73
N THR A 71 -11.98 -18.06 11.17
CA THR A 71 -11.34 -19.38 11.13
C THR A 71 -11.33 -20.02 9.75
N LYS A 72 -12.34 -19.72 8.90
CA LYS A 72 -12.53 -20.34 7.58
C LYS A 72 -12.40 -19.33 6.46
N ALA A 73 -11.81 -19.76 5.36
CA ALA A 73 -11.80 -19.00 4.13
C ALA A 73 -13.21 -18.90 3.53
N TYR A 74 -13.55 -17.73 2.99
CA TYR A 74 -14.77 -17.50 2.24
C TYR A 74 -14.52 -16.47 1.15
N SER A 75 -15.21 -16.60 0.03
CA SER A 75 -14.97 -15.71 -1.10
C SER A 75 -15.85 -14.46 -1.05
N LEU A 76 -15.32 -13.34 -1.54
CA LEU A 76 -16.04 -12.10 -1.80
C LEU A 76 -17.22 -12.32 -2.74
N PHE A 77 -17.08 -13.25 -3.70
CA PHE A 77 -18.14 -13.64 -4.63
C PHE A 77 -18.73 -14.99 -4.23
N GLN A 78 -20.05 -15.13 -4.38
CA GLN A 78 -20.73 -16.38 -4.05
C GLN A 78 -20.24 -17.53 -4.93
N ASN A 79 -20.23 -18.75 -4.39
CA ASN A 79 -19.89 -19.95 -5.14
C ASN A 79 -20.78 -20.07 -6.39
N GLY A 80 -20.17 -20.28 -7.55
CA GLY A 80 -20.87 -20.36 -8.83
C GLY A 80 -21.00 -19.03 -9.57
N THR A 81 -20.53 -17.91 -9.00
CA THR A 81 -20.42 -16.63 -9.73
C THR A 81 -19.56 -16.83 -10.97
N LYS A 82 -20.09 -16.47 -12.15
CA LYS A 82 -19.31 -16.56 -13.39
C LYS A 82 -18.35 -15.38 -13.50
N ALA A 83 -17.25 -15.61 -14.19
CA ALA A 83 -16.24 -14.63 -14.58
C ALA A 83 -16.85 -13.31 -15.09
N LYS A 84 -17.84 -13.40 -16.00
CA LYS A 84 -18.54 -12.23 -16.54
C LYS A 84 -19.42 -11.46 -15.54
N ASP A 85 -19.83 -12.10 -14.45
CA ASP A 85 -20.76 -11.56 -13.45
C ASP A 85 -20.00 -10.97 -12.23
N VAL A 86 -18.65 -10.98 -12.26
CA VAL A 86 -17.81 -10.32 -11.27
C VAL A 86 -17.99 -8.80 -11.35
N SER A 87 -18.40 -8.20 -10.24
CA SER A 87 -18.57 -6.75 -10.12
C SER A 87 -17.23 -6.04 -9.99
N TYR A 88 -16.94 -5.11 -10.91
CA TYR A 88 -15.77 -4.25 -10.81
C TYR A 88 -15.82 -3.35 -9.57
N ASP A 89 -16.99 -2.79 -9.28
CA ASP A 89 -17.19 -1.91 -8.12
C ASP A 89 -16.93 -2.64 -6.80
N ALA A 90 -17.37 -3.90 -6.68
CA ALA A 90 -17.07 -4.71 -5.50
C ALA A 90 -15.56 -4.87 -5.28
N ILE A 91 -14.78 -5.03 -6.35
CA ILE A 91 -13.32 -5.11 -6.27
C ILE A 91 -12.71 -3.75 -5.93
N VAL A 92 -13.25 -2.64 -6.46
CA VAL A 92 -12.80 -1.29 -6.08
C VAL A 92 -12.94 -1.10 -4.57
N PHE A 93 -14.15 -1.32 -4.02
CA PHE A 93 -14.41 -1.16 -2.59
C PHE A 93 -13.54 -2.08 -1.74
N ASP A 94 -13.48 -3.36 -2.09
CA ASP A 94 -12.65 -4.32 -1.36
C ASP A 94 -11.15 -3.96 -1.43
N THR A 95 -10.66 -3.39 -2.54
CA THR A 95 -9.27 -2.94 -2.64
C THR A 95 -9.01 -1.75 -1.72
N TYR A 96 -9.96 -0.83 -1.58
CA TYR A 96 -9.87 0.26 -0.60
C TYR A 96 -9.81 -0.29 0.83
N ASP A 97 -10.70 -1.23 1.19
CA ASP A 97 -10.70 -1.83 2.52
C ASP A 97 -9.39 -2.58 2.83
N TYR A 98 -8.79 -3.23 1.82
CA TYR A 98 -7.46 -3.82 1.96
C TYR A 98 -6.36 -2.77 2.25
N LEU A 99 -6.38 -1.63 1.56
CA LEU A 99 -5.38 -0.57 1.78
C LEU A 99 -5.54 0.07 3.16
N ASP A 100 -6.77 0.42 3.52
CA ASP A 100 -7.08 1.17 4.75
C ASP A 100 -7.13 0.25 5.98
N THR A 101 -8.08 -0.69 6.00
CA THR A 101 -8.34 -1.50 7.19
C THR A 101 -7.26 -2.57 7.41
N VAL A 102 -6.79 -3.22 6.35
CA VAL A 102 -5.86 -4.35 6.50
C VAL A 102 -4.41 -3.85 6.54
N ILE A 103 -3.95 -3.17 5.49
CA ILE A 103 -2.56 -2.76 5.38
C ILE A 103 -2.26 -1.65 6.38
N ALA A 104 -2.94 -0.50 6.28
CA ALA A 104 -2.63 0.66 7.11
C ALA A 104 -2.95 0.42 8.59
N PHE A 105 -4.15 -0.06 8.94
CA PHE A 105 -4.54 -0.20 10.35
C PHE A 105 -4.14 -1.51 11.01
N SER A 106 -4.04 -2.63 10.28
CA SER A 106 -3.77 -3.93 10.91
C SER A 106 -2.31 -4.37 10.81
N LEU A 107 -1.63 -4.10 9.69
CA LEU A 107 -0.33 -4.68 9.39
C LEU A 107 0.85 -3.72 9.57
N SER A 108 0.70 -2.43 9.24
CA SER A 108 1.83 -1.49 9.20
C SER A 108 2.65 -1.46 10.50
N ASP A 109 2.02 -1.19 11.64
CA ASP A 109 2.74 -1.08 12.92
C ASP A 109 3.39 -2.40 13.36
N VAL A 110 2.67 -3.51 13.15
CA VAL A 110 3.16 -4.86 13.51
C VAL A 110 4.38 -5.22 12.66
N LEU A 111 4.32 -4.99 11.35
CA LEU A 111 5.42 -5.26 10.44
C LEU A 111 6.61 -4.32 10.70
N ILE A 112 6.35 -3.02 10.95
CA ILE A 112 7.39 -2.06 11.34
C ILE A 112 8.12 -2.57 12.59
N GLY A 113 7.40 -2.95 13.65
CA GLY A 113 8.00 -3.51 14.85
C GLY A 113 8.81 -4.78 14.58
N ALA A 114 8.27 -5.70 13.78
CA ALA A 114 8.98 -6.93 13.39
C ALA A 114 10.27 -6.63 12.62
N PHE A 115 10.26 -5.70 11.67
CA PHE A 115 11.46 -5.29 10.92
C PHE A 115 12.48 -4.57 11.81
N TYR A 116 12.04 -3.77 12.79
CA TYR A 116 12.95 -3.15 13.76
C TYR A 116 13.66 -4.19 14.62
N ILE A 117 12.94 -5.19 15.14
CA ILE A 117 13.52 -6.29 15.91
C ILE A 117 14.49 -7.08 15.03
N TYR A 118 14.10 -7.41 13.80
CA TYR A 118 14.95 -8.12 12.85
C TYR A 118 16.23 -7.35 12.53
N HIS A 119 16.15 -6.04 12.25
CA HIS A 119 17.32 -5.18 12.04
C HIS A 119 18.21 -5.17 13.28
N SER A 120 17.62 -5.06 14.47
CA SER A 120 18.37 -4.97 15.72
C SER A 120 19.22 -6.22 15.96
N ALA A 121 18.68 -7.40 15.63
CA ALA A 121 19.32 -8.69 15.77
C ALA A 121 20.33 -9.01 14.66
N THR A 122 20.03 -8.67 13.40
CA THR A 122 20.82 -9.10 12.23
C THR A 122 21.73 -8.01 11.65
N LYS A 123 21.45 -6.74 11.99
CA LYS A 123 22.03 -5.54 11.36
C LYS A 123 21.78 -5.44 9.85
N ASP A 124 20.79 -6.16 9.32
CA ASP A 124 20.40 -6.02 7.91
C ASP A 124 19.72 -4.67 7.66
N SER A 125 20.34 -3.83 6.83
CA SER A 125 19.82 -2.51 6.47
C SER A 125 18.57 -2.58 5.57
N ASN A 126 18.31 -3.69 4.89
CA ASN A 126 17.10 -3.86 4.08
C ASN A 126 15.82 -3.81 4.94
N ALA A 127 15.90 -4.18 6.21
CA ALA A 127 14.78 -4.05 7.13
C ALA A 127 14.42 -2.58 7.42
N LEU A 128 15.40 -1.68 7.47
CA LEU A 128 15.14 -0.24 7.58
C LEU A 128 14.46 0.30 6.32
N LYS A 129 14.91 -0.13 5.13
CA LYS A 129 14.26 0.23 3.86
C LYS A 129 12.80 -0.25 3.83
N MET A 130 12.51 -1.43 4.39
CA MET A 130 11.13 -1.93 4.47
C MET A 130 10.28 -1.10 5.43
N ILE A 131 10.85 -0.63 6.55
CA ILE A 131 10.18 0.29 7.46
C ILE A 131 9.83 1.60 6.76
N GLU A 132 10.73 2.15 5.95
CA GLU A 132 10.46 3.36 5.16
C GLU A 132 9.31 3.13 4.17
N LEU A 133 9.32 2.01 3.45
CA LEU A 133 8.24 1.65 2.52
C LEU A 133 6.88 1.48 3.22
N LEU A 134 6.85 0.90 4.43
CA LEU A 134 5.62 0.76 5.21
C LEU A 134 5.09 2.10 5.75
N LYS A 135 5.99 3.00 6.14
CA LYS A 135 5.62 4.32 6.72
C LYS A 135 5.25 5.35 5.65
N TYR A 136 5.98 5.37 4.55
CA TYR A 136 5.97 6.48 3.59
C TYR A 136 5.61 6.04 2.17
N GLY A 137 5.48 4.74 1.91
CA GLY A 137 5.27 4.22 0.55
C GLY A 137 6.49 4.37 -0.37
N THR A 138 7.61 4.88 0.14
CA THR A 138 8.84 5.15 -0.61
C THR A 138 10.07 4.97 0.28
N ASN A 139 11.20 4.66 -0.32
CA ASN A 139 12.52 4.66 0.32
C ASN A 139 13.46 5.71 -0.32
N ASN A 140 12.92 6.63 -1.13
CA ASN A 140 13.65 7.79 -1.60
C ASN A 140 13.71 8.83 -0.48
N THR A 141 14.91 9.16 -0.01
CA THR A 141 15.14 10.07 1.12
C THR A 141 14.49 11.44 0.91
N THR A 142 14.55 12.00 -0.30
CA THR A 142 13.92 13.29 -0.64
C THR A 142 12.41 13.19 -0.53
N HIS A 143 11.80 12.13 -1.07
CA HIS A 143 10.34 11.94 -0.98
C HIS A 143 9.89 11.71 0.46
N THR A 144 10.64 10.91 1.24
CA THR A 144 10.38 10.71 2.66
C THR A 144 10.39 12.06 3.42
N LEU A 145 11.38 12.92 3.15
CA LEU A 145 11.45 14.25 3.76
C LEU A 145 10.28 15.14 3.33
N LEU A 146 9.92 15.16 2.05
CA LEU A 146 8.76 15.91 1.56
C LEU A 146 7.46 15.47 2.25
N ILE A 147 7.24 14.16 2.41
CA ILE A 147 6.08 13.65 3.17
C ILE A 147 6.12 14.13 4.62
N ARG A 148 7.30 14.15 5.26
CA ARG A 148 7.46 14.67 6.63
C ARG A 148 7.19 16.17 6.74
N TYR A 149 7.49 16.93 5.68
CA TYR A 149 7.11 18.34 5.58
C TYR A 149 5.62 18.55 5.31
N GLY A 150 4.86 17.51 4.97
CA GLY A 150 3.42 17.58 4.73
C GLY A 150 3.03 17.68 3.26
N PHE A 151 3.95 17.47 2.32
CA PHE A 151 3.62 17.51 0.90
C PHE A 151 2.78 16.28 0.49
N PRO A 152 1.77 16.47 -0.39
CA PRO A 152 0.93 15.36 -0.85
C PRO A 152 1.73 14.31 -1.63
N PRO A 153 1.45 13.00 -1.46
CA PRO A 153 2.14 11.92 -2.17
C PRO A 153 2.11 12.02 -3.70
N ASP A 154 1.01 12.53 -4.25
CA ASP A 154 0.80 12.64 -5.71
C ASP A 154 1.70 13.71 -6.34
N ASP A 155 2.12 14.71 -5.57
CA ASP A 155 2.93 15.85 -6.04
C ASP A 155 4.43 15.65 -5.82
N LEU A 156 4.86 14.64 -5.05
CA LEU A 156 6.26 14.46 -4.64
C LEU A 156 7.22 14.41 -5.83
N LYS A 157 6.81 13.77 -6.92
CA LYS A 157 7.64 13.65 -8.11
C LYS A 157 7.89 15.01 -8.73
N GLU A 158 6.85 15.82 -8.93
CA GLU A 158 6.98 17.15 -9.53
C GLU A 158 7.72 18.11 -8.59
N ILE A 159 7.38 18.13 -7.31
CA ILE A 159 8.05 18.98 -6.30
C ILE A 159 9.54 18.65 -6.21
N SER A 160 9.91 17.37 -6.28
CA SER A 160 11.31 16.95 -6.19
C SER A 160 12.20 17.51 -7.30
N GLU A 161 11.63 17.88 -8.45
CA GLU A 161 12.37 18.49 -9.57
C GLU A 161 12.86 19.91 -9.20
N TYR A 162 12.17 20.58 -8.28
CA TYR A 162 12.45 21.95 -7.84
C TYR A 162 13.22 22.03 -6.52
N ILE A 163 13.63 20.91 -5.92
CA ILE A 163 14.43 20.93 -4.68
C ILE A 163 15.90 21.17 -5.01
N ASP A 164 16.51 22.18 -4.37
CA ASP A 164 17.96 22.35 -4.32
C ASP A 164 18.55 21.52 -3.17
N LYS A 165 18.02 21.70 -1.94
CA LYS A 165 18.41 20.94 -0.75
C LYS A 165 17.24 20.68 0.17
N ILE A 166 17.28 19.55 0.87
CA ILE A 166 16.27 19.20 1.87
C ILE A 166 16.95 18.44 3.02
N SER A 167 16.62 18.82 4.25
CA SER A 167 17.05 18.16 5.49
C SER A 167 15.85 18.03 6.44
N GLU A 168 16.05 17.64 7.70
CA GLU A 168 14.94 17.63 8.67
C GLU A 168 14.57 19.04 9.15
N GLU A 169 15.49 19.99 9.01
CA GLU A 169 15.38 21.34 9.55
C GLU A 169 14.92 22.35 8.50
N ASN A 170 15.32 22.20 7.24
CA ASN A 170 14.93 23.11 6.17
C ASN A 170 14.74 22.44 4.81
N ILE A 171 14.01 23.15 3.94
CA ILE A 171 13.87 22.89 2.53
C ILE A 171 14.29 24.14 1.75
N LEU A 172 15.11 23.96 0.73
CA LEU A 172 15.56 25.01 -0.19
C LEU A 172 15.12 24.64 -1.60
N PHE A 173 14.31 25.51 -2.19
CA PHE A 173 13.85 25.38 -3.57
C PHE A 173 14.80 26.05 -4.55
N LYS A 174 14.89 25.50 -5.76
CA LYS A 174 15.56 26.13 -6.88
C LYS A 174 14.80 27.40 -7.28
N PRO A 175 15.49 28.45 -7.77
CA PRO A 175 14.84 29.71 -8.15
C PRO A 175 13.77 29.56 -9.24
N ASP A 176 13.85 28.52 -10.07
CA ASP A 176 12.92 28.26 -11.16
C ASP A 176 11.58 27.66 -10.71
N VAL A 177 11.41 27.35 -9.42
CA VAL A 177 10.11 26.92 -8.85
C VAL A 177 9.00 27.96 -9.08
N ILE A 178 9.37 29.24 -9.22
CA ILE A 178 8.43 30.33 -9.55
C ILE A 178 7.82 30.20 -10.96
N PHE A 179 8.41 29.37 -11.82
CA PHE A 179 7.92 29.08 -13.16
C PHE A 179 7.17 27.75 -13.24
N SER A 180 6.99 27.05 -12.11
CA SER A 180 6.21 25.81 -12.03
C SER A 180 4.71 26.07 -12.20
N SER A 181 3.89 25.01 -12.19
CA SER A 181 2.44 25.15 -12.27
C SER A 181 1.89 25.94 -11.07
N PRO A 182 0.74 26.64 -11.21
CA PRO A 182 0.14 27.38 -10.08
C PRO A 182 -0.11 26.51 -8.85
N HIS A 183 -0.46 25.24 -9.05
CA HIS A 183 -0.63 24.24 -7.99
C HIS A 183 0.67 24.00 -7.20
N ILE A 184 1.80 23.81 -7.88
CA ILE A 184 3.10 23.63 -7.21
C ILE A 184 3.52 24.92 -6.49
N GLN A 185 3.29 26.08 -7.10
CA GLN A 185 3.60 27.37 -6.46
C GLN A 185 2.84 27.53 -5.13
N GLU A 186 1.54 27.21 -5.11
CA GLU A 186 0.71 27.25 -3.90
C GLU A 186 1.23 26.29 -2.82
N LEU A 187 1.65 25.07 -3.19
CA LEU A 187 2.19 24.10 -2.25
C LEU A 187 3.49 24.55 -1.60
N VAL A 188 4.37 25.24 -2.34
CA VAL A 188 5.70 25.64 -1.83
C VAL A 188 5.73 27.02 -1.19
N GLU A 189 4.71 27.85 -1.41
CA GLU A 189 4.66 29.25 -0.98
C GLU A 189 4.97 29.42 0.52
N TRP A 190 4.42 28.54 1.36
CA TRP A 190 4.66 28.54 2.81
C TRP A 190 6.12 28.36 3.25
N TYR A 191 6.97 27.86 2.36
CA TYR A 191 8.37 27.55 2.61
C TYR A 191 9.34 28.51 1.92
N LEU A 192 8.81 29.44 1.11
CA LEU A 192 9.61 30.48 0.47
C LEU A 192 9.80 31.66 1.43
N PRO A 193 10.97 32.33 1.41
CA PRO A 193 11.28 33.46 2.28
C PRO A 193 10.52 34.75 1.92
#